data_AF-A0A355TT05-F1
#
_entry.id   AF-A0A355TT05-F1
#
_cell.length_a   1.000
_cell.length_b   1.000
_cell.length_c   1.000
_cell.angle_alpha   90.00
_cell.angle_beta   90.00
_cell.angle_gamma   90.00
#
_symmetry.space_group_name_H-M   'P 1'
#
loop_
_entity.id
_entity.type
_entity.pdbx_description
1 polymer ?
#
loop_
_entity_poly.entity_id
_entity_poly.type
_entity_poly.pdbx_seq_one_letter_code
_entity_poly.pdbx_strand_id
1 'polypeptide(L)'
;MATLSEQGESTQVSVSFKAPDGKSNLKFLDKLCCGGIIERFTKAKLDEEHASRLAQEMHFWANHENGLNKLLIVWDCLYWARRQHIKIVDVEGAVDSIFTAYLLEITPIDPVLGQLKFNEIAAEQILPVTISVPSLLELNLLQTYINNRYAEAWRPFVKIGSSHTDF
;
A
#
# COMPACT_ATOMS: atom_id res chain seq x y z
N MET A 1 4.63 -52.95 -6.47
CA MET A 1 5.38 -51.77 -5.98
C MET A 1 5.14 -50.63 -6.95
N ALA A 2 4.23 -49.71 -6.60
CA ALA A 2 4.06 -48.45 -7.32
C ALA A 2 4.00 -47.34 -6.27
N THR A 3 5.08 -46.58 -6.17
CA THR A 3 5.23 -45.39 -5.34
C THR A 3 4.50 -44.25 -6.05
N LEU A 4 3.37 -43.80 -5.48
CA LEU A 4 2.77 -42.51 -5.80
C LEU A 4 3.37 -41.50 -4.80
N SER A 5 4.24 -40.63 -5.31
CA SER A 5 4.73 -39.48 -4.59
C SER A 5 3.69 -38.35 -4.74
N GLU A 6 2.89 -38.14 -3.69
CA GLU A 6 2.12 -36.91 -3.55
C GLU A 6 3.08 -35.77 -3.20
N GLN A 7 3.39 -34.91 -4.17
CA GLN A 7 4.00 -33.63 -3.88
C GLN A 7 2.90 -32.71 -3.36
N GLY A 8 3.03 -32.31 -2.09
CA GLY A 8 2.15 -31.35 -1.44
C GLY A 8 2.17 -30.01 -2.16
N GLU A 9 1.05 -29.69 -2.79
CA GLU A 9 0.77 -28.38 -3.34
C GLU A 9 0.67 -27.41 -2.16
N SER A 10 1.69 -26.55 -1.99
CA SER A 10 1.64 -25.48 -1.01
C SER A 10 0.58 -24.50 -1.47
N THR A 11 -0.61 -24.57 -0.90
CA THR A 11 -1.72 -23.64 -1.19
C THR A 11 -1.31 -22.23 -0.77
N GLN A 12 -0.59 -21.51 -1.63
CA GLN A 12 -0.45 -20.07 -1.48
C GLN A 12 -1.85 -19.48 -1.64
N VAL A 13 -2.41 -19.00 -0.52
CA VAL A 13 -3.64 -18.21 -0.54
C VAL A 13 -3.34 -16.95 -1.36
N SER A 14 -3.95 -16.82 -2.53
CA SER A 14 -3.73 -15.66 -3.40
C SER A 14 -4.31 -14.40 -2.77
N VAL A 15 -3.48 -13.38 -2.57
CA VAL A 15 -3.96 -12.03 -2.25
C VAL A 15 -4.62 -11.50 -3.51
N SER A 16 -5.90 -11.14 -3.47
CA SER A 16 -6.56 -10.56 -4.64
C SER A 16 -7.23 -9.24 -4.27
N PHE A 17 -6.60 -8.14 -4.70
CA PHE A 17 -7.26 -6.85 -4.82
C PHE A 17 -7.97 -6.79 -6.18
N LYS A 18 -9.12 -6.11 -6.25
CA LYS A 18 -9.82 -5.86 -7.52
C LYS A 18 -9.98 -4.37 -7.72
N ALA A 19 -9.32 -3.83 -8.76
CA ALA A 19 -9.45 -2.43 -9.13
C ALA A 19 -10.93 -2.04 -9.32
N PRO A 20 -11.40 -0.92 -8.72
CA PRO A 20 -12.79 -0.49 -8.83
C PRO A 20 -13.26 -0.19 -10.26
N ASP A 21 -12.34 0.13 -11.17
CA ASP A 21 -12.63 0.41 -12.57
C ASP A 21 -12.56 -0.83 -13.48
N GLY A 22 -12.37 -2.02 -12.90
CA GLY A 22 -12.31 -3.30 -13.61
C GLY A 22 -11.05 -3.49 -14.45
N LYS A 23 -10.06 -2.59 -14.37
CA LYS A 23 -8.77 -2.74 -15.06
C LYS A 23 -7.84 -3.68 -14.28
N SER A 24 -6.69 -4.00 -14.87
CA SER A 24 -5.62 -4.67 -14.13
C SER A 24 -5.09 -3.76 -13.02
N ASN A 25 -4.67 -4.37 -11.91
CA ASN A 25 -4.13 -3.65 -10.76
C ASN A 25 -2.90 -2.82 -11.10
N LEU A 26 -2.08 -3.25 -12.07
CA LEU A 26 -0.92 -2.48 -12.53
C LEU A 26 -1.35 -1.19 -13.26
N LYS A 27 -2.37 -1.26 -14.13
CA LYS A 27 -2.92 -0.07 -14.80
C LYS A 27 -3.64 0.86 -13.82
N PHE A 28 -4.25 0.28 -12.79
CA PHE A 28 -4.87 1.04 -11.73
C PHE A 28 -3.81 1.78 -10.89
N LEU A 29 -2.72 1.11 -10.52
CA LEU A 29 -1.58 1.72 -9.85
C LEU A 29 -1.00 2.87 -10.68
N ASP A 30 -0.76 2.67 -11.98
CA ASP A 30 -0.24 3.70 -12.88
C ASP A 30 -1.11 4.97 -12.84
N LYS A 31 -2.45 4.82 -12.93
CA LYS A 31 -3.40 5.92 -12.79
C LYS A 31 -3.29 6.63 -11.44
N LEU A 32 -3.14 5.88 -10.34
CA LEU A 32 -2.96 6.46 -9.00
C LEU A 32 -1.65 7.23 -8.89
N CYS A 33 -0.55 6.69 -9.43
CA CYS A 33 0.75 7.37 -9.49
C CYS A 33 0.66 8.67 -10.29
N CYS A 34 -0.02 8.69 -11.43
CA CYS A 34 -0.28 9.94 -12.17
C CYS A 34 -0.99 10.99 -11.31
N GLY A 35 -2.00 10.58 -10.54
CA GLY A 35 -2.68 11.46 -9.59
C GLY A 35 -1.73 12.00 -8.51
N GLY A 36 -0.95 11.11 -7.88
CA GLY A 36 0.03 11.48 -6.86
C GLY A 36 1.11 12.44 -7.37
N ILE A 37 1.55 12.29 -8.62
CA ILE A 37 2.51 13.21 -9.25
C ILE A 37 1.92 14.61 -9.38
N ILE A 38 0.64 14.71 -9.77
CA ILE A 38 -0.06 16.00 -9.90
C ILE A 38 -0.18 16.69 -8.54
N GLU A 39 -0.54 15.95 -7.49
CA GLU A 39 -0.75 16.50 -6.15
C GLU A 39 0.56 16.89 -5.44
N ARG A 40 1.64 16.12 -5.64
CA ARG A 40 2.88 16.28 -4.85
C ARG A 40 3.99 17.04 -5.55
N PHE A 41 4.04 17.04 -6.88
CA PHE A 41 5.15 17.62 -7.63
C PHE A 41 4.76 18.92 -8.33
N THR A 42 5.61 19.93 -8.17
CA THR A 42 5.43 21.24 -8.82
C THR A 42 5.43 21.06 -10.34
N LYS A 43 4.44 21.66 -11.03
CA LYS A 43 4.19 21.52 -12.49
C LYS A 43 3.75 20.12 -12.93
N ALA A 44 3.35 19.23 -12.02
CA ALA A 44 2.91 17.87 -12.33
C ALA A 44 3.93 17.07 -13.16
N LYS A 45 5.21 17.24 -12.85
CA LYS A 45 6.32 16.53 -13.52
C LYS A 45 7.36 16.10 -12.50
N LEU A 46 7.86 14.88 -12.68
CA LEU A 46 9.00 14.36 -11.95
C LEU A 46 10.30 14.90 -12.55
N ASP A 47 11.31 15.11 -11.71
CA ASP A 47 12.69 15.21 -12.18
C ASP A 47 13.23 13.83 -12.60
N GLU A 48 14.48 13.79 -13.06
CA GLU A 48 15.11 12.57 -13.57
C GLU A 48 15.23 11.48 -12.49
N GLU A 49 15.54 11.85 -11.25
CA GLU A 49 15.75 10.89 -10.17
C GLU A 49 14.44 10.22 -9.76
N HIS A 50 13.39 11.02 -9.56
CA HIS A 50 12.06 10.50 -9.23
C HIS A 50 11.46 9.70 -10.39
N ALA A 51 11.67 10.14 -11.65
CA ALA A 51 11.20 9.41 -12.82
C ALA A 51 11.90 8.05 -12.94
N SER A 52 13.23 8.00 -12.73
CA SER A 52 13.99 6.75 -12.72
C SER A 52 13.52 5.82 -11.60
N ARG A 53 13.26 6.38 -10.41
CA ARG A 53 12.73 5.61 -9.28
C ARG A 53 11.35 5.02 -9.56
N LEU A 54 10.43 5.82 -10.10
CA LEU A 54 9.11 5.34 -10.47
C LEU A 54 9.19 4.23 -11.52
N ALA A 55 10.05 4.38 -12.53
CA ALA A 55 10.25 3.35 -13.54
C ALA A 55 10.77 2.02 -12.95
N GLN A 56 11.73 2.10 -12.01
CA GLN A 56 12.22 0.92 -11.27
C GLN A 56 11.09 0.22 -10.51
N GLU A 57 10.29 0.95 -9.74
CA GLU A 57 9.22 0.37 -8.94
C GLU A 57 8.08 -0.17 -9.81
N MET A 58 7.70 0.53 -10.89
CA MET A 58 6.70 0.03 -11.85
C MET A 58 7.14 -1.27 -12.53
N HIS A 59 8.45 -1.42 -12.82
CA HIS A 59 9.00 -2.68 -13.30
C HIS A 59 8.89 -3.80 -12.24
N PHE A 60 9.18 -3.49 -10.98
CA PHE A 60 8.99 -4.44 -9.88
C PHE A 60 7.52 -4.89 -9.78
N TRP A 61 6.57 -3.95 -9.74
CA TRP A 61 5.14 -4.24 -9.62
C TRP A 61 4.56 -5.05 -10.79
N ALA A 62 5.15 -4.93 -11.98
CA ALA A 62 4.75 -5.75 -13.13
C ALA A 62 5.05 -7.25 -12.95
N ASN A 63 5.99 -7.60 -12.07
CA ASN A 63 6.44 -8.97 -11.83
C ASN A 63 6.02 -9.51 -10.44
N HIS A 64 5.52 -8.65 -9.55
CA HIS A 64 5.24 -8.96 -8.15
C HIS A 64 3.77 -8.65 -7.80
N GLU A 65 2.86 -9.47 -8.34
CA GLU A 65 1.41 -9.26 -8.22
C GLU A 65 0.93 -9.29 -6.75
N ASN A 66 1.49 -10.18 -5.92
CA ASN A 66 1.13 -10.26 -4.51
C ASN A 66 1.52 -8.99 -3.74
N GLY A 67 2.74 -8.48 -3.92
CA GLY A 67 3.17 -7.19 -3.38
C GLY A 67 2.28 -6.04 -3.85
N LEU A 68 1.97 -5.99 -5.15
CA LEU A 68 1.08 -4.99 -5.73
C LEU A 68 -0.32 -5.02 -5.10
N ASN A 69 -0.88 -6.22 -4.90
CA ASN A 69 -2.19 -6.38 -4.25
C ASN A 69 -2.16 -5.89 -2.80
N LYS A 70 -1.10 -6.17 -2.05
CA LYS A 70 -0.93 -5.66 -0.68
C LYS A 70 -0.83 -4.13 -0.64
N LEU A 71 -0.06 -3.53 -1.56
CA LEU A 71 0.04 -2.07 -1.69
C LEU A 71 -1.34 -1.43 -1.93
N LEU A 72 -2.12 -1.99 -2.86
CA LEU A 72 -3.44 -1.47 -3.21
C LEU A 72 -4.48 -1.70 -2.12
N ILE A 73 -4.36 -2.76 -1.31
CA ILE A 73 -5.20 -2.96 -0.12
C ILE A 73 -4.95 -1.84 0.90
N VAL A 74 -3.67 -1.52 1.19
CA VAL A 74 -3.35 -0.42 2.11
C VAL A 74 -3.89 0.91 1.58
N TRP A 75 -3.67 1.19 0.29
CA TRP A 75 -4.23 2.38 -0.35
C TRP A 75 -5.75 2.46 -0.25
N ASP A 76 -6.47 1.36 -0.51
CA ASP A 76 -7.93 1.32 -0.48
C ASP A 76 -8.48 1.64 0.92
N CYS A 77 -7.84 1.13 1.97
CA CYS A 77 -8.18 1.45 3.36
C CYS A 77 -7.99 2.95 3.66
N LEU A 78 -6.84 3.53 3.30
CA LEU A 78 -6.56 4.95 3.55
C LEU A 78 -7.45 5.86 2.70
N TYR A 79 -7.69 5.49 1.44
CA TYR A 79 -8.58 6.20 0.53
C TYR A 79 -10.03 6.19 1.06
N TRP A 80 -10.52 5.04 1.52
CA TRP A 80 -11.84 4.95 2.14
C TRP A 80 -11.94 5.81 3.39
N ALA A 81 -10.94 5.75 4.29
CA ALA A 81 -10.90 6.55 5.51
C ALA A 81 -10.98 8.05 5.21
N ARG A 82 -10.16 8.55 4.26
CA ARG A 82 -10.21 9.95 3.81
C ARG A 82 -11.59 10.35 3.28
N ARG A 83 -12.27 9.48 2.53
CA ARG A 83 -13.64 9.72 2.04
C ARG A 83 -14.70 9.75 3.15
N GLN A 84 -14.42 9.13 4.29
CA GLN A 84 -15.25 9.23 5.49
C GLN A 84 -14.83 10.39 6.41
N HIS A 85 -13.93 11.27 5.95
CA HIS A 85 -13.34 12.36 6.74
C HIS A 85 -12.55 11.88 7.99
N ILE A 86 -12.08 10.63 7.98
CA ILE A 86 -11.23 10.09 9.02
C ILE A 86 -9.80 10.53 8.74
N LYS A 87 -9.20 11.27 9.69
CA LYS A 87 -7.79 11.67 9.59
C LYS A 87 -6.90 10.48 9.95
N ILE A 88 -5.96 10.15 9.07
CA ILE A 88 -4.90 9.18 9.38
C ILE A 88 -3.84 9.89 10.22
N VAL A 89 -3.55 9.36 11.40
CA VAL A 89 -2.53 9.90 12.32
C VAL A 89 -1.15 9.44 11.87
N ASP A 90 -1.01 8.15 11.60
CA ASP A 90 0.25 7.53 11.21
C ASP A 90 0.01 6.18 10.50
N VAL A 91 0.99 5.72 9.73
CA VAL A 91 1.03 4.40 9.10
C VAL A 91 2.38 3.75 9.40
N GLU A 92 2.39 2.76 10.29
CA GLU A 92 3.60 2.02 10.66
C GLU A 92 3.74 0.76 9.79
N GLY A 93 4.92 0.55 9.20
CA GLY A 93 5.22 -0.64 8.41
C GLY A 93 6.35 -0.44 7.42
N ALA A 94 6.58 -1.43 6.57
CA ALA A 94 7.68 -1.43 5.60
C ALA A 94 7.35 -0.62 4.32
N VAL A 95 6.93 0.64 4.46
CA VAL A 95 6.41 1.46 3.35
C VAL A 95 7.29 2.65 2.96
N ASP A 96 8.16 3.13 3.87
CA ASP A 96 8.89 4.40 3.67
C ASP A 96 9.92 4.37 2.54
N SER A 97 10.42 3.18 2.19
CA SER A 97 11.38 3.00 1.09
C SER A 97 10.74 2.92 -0.31
N ILE A 98 9.40 2.96 -0.38
CA ILE A 98 8.61 2.69 -1.58
C ILE A 98 8.02 4.01 -2.11
N PHE A 99 8.48 4.45 -3.26
CA PHE A 99 8.05 5.69 -3.89
C PHE A 99 6.60 5.65 -4.35
N THR A 100 6.11 4.50 -4.84
CA THR A 100 4.68 4.36 -5.14
C THR A 100 3.81 4.50 -3.89
N ALA A 101 4.29 4.09 -2.70
CA ALA A 101 3.57 4.30 -1.44
C ALA A 101 3.50 5.80 -1.07
N TYR A 102 4.58 6.55 -1.32
CA TYR A 102 4.58 8.01 -1.19
C TYR A 102 3.55 8.66 -2.14
N LEU A 103 3.59 8.32 -3.44
CA LEU A 103 2.64 8.84 -4.45
C LEU A 103 1.18 8.51 -4.13
N LEU A 104 0.91 7.34 -3.53
CA LEU A 104 -0.43 6.91 -3.13
C LEU A 104 -0.89 7.50 -1.78
N GLU A 105 -0.07 8.36 -1.18
CA GLU A 105 -0.30 8.96 0.14
C GLU A 105 -0.51 7.91 1.24
N ILE A 106 0.29 6.84 1.19
CA ILE A 106 0.39 5.84 2.25
C ILE A 106 1.41 6.29 3.30
N THR A 107 2.53 6.86 2.86
CA THR A 107 3.55 7.48 3.71
C THR A 107 3.76 8.94 3.30
N PRO A 108 4.03 9.85 4.25
CA PRO A 108 4.43 11.22 3.94
C PRO A 108 5.91 11.33 3.54
N ILE A 109 6.70 10.26 3.72
CA ILE A 109 8.14 10.25 3.48
C ILE A 109 8.40 10.07 2.00
N ASP A 110 9.12 11.02 1.39
CA ASP A 110 9.64 10.88 0.04
C ASP A 110 10.97 10.08 0.09
N PRO A 111 11.01 8.82 -0.39
CA PRO A 111 12.22 8.00 -0.34
C PRO A 111 13.35 8.53 -1.22
N VAL A 112 13.05 9.31 -2.27
CA VAL A 112 14.08 9.87 -3.15
C VAL A 112 14.78 11.01 -2.43
N LEU A 113 14.01 11.96 -1.88
CA LEU A 113 14.58 13.04 -1.06
C LEU A 113 15.29 12.53 0.19
N GLY A 114 14.74 11.49 0.83
CA GLY A 114 15.34 10.82 1.98
C GLY A 114 16.53 9.91 1.64
N GLN A 115 16.90 9.78 0.36
CA GLN A 115 17.96 8.88 -0.13
C GLN A 115 17.80 7.42 0.33
N LEU A 116 16.56 7.00 0.58
CA LEU A 116 16.22 5.63 0.92
C LEU A 116 16.34 4.79 -0.35
N LYS A 117 16.97 3.61 -0.26
CA LYS A 117 17.04 2.68 -1.40
C LYS A 117 15.73 1.91 -1.51
N PHE A 118 15.28 1.65 -2.74
CA PHE A 118 14.13 0.80 -2.97
C PHE A 118 14.43 -0.60 -2.41
N ASN A 119 13.59 -1.06 -1.49
CA ASN A 119 13.73 -2.37 -0.86
C ASN A 119 12.65 -3.32 -1.39
N GLU A 120 13.03 -4.17 -2.33
CA GLU A 120 12.14 -5.16 -2.96
C GLU A 120 11.54 -6.15 -1.95
N ILE A 121 12.29 -6.52 -0.91
CA ILE A 121 11.80 -7.40 0.15
C ILE A 121 10.68 -6.72 0.93
N ALA A 122 10.87 -5.44 1.28
CA ALA A 122 9.83 -4.63 1.92
C ALA A 122 8.61 -4.46 1.01
N ALA A 123 8.82 -4.23 -0.29
CA ALA A 123 7.76 -4.08 -1.28
C ALA A 123 6.93 -5.39 -1.47
N GLU A 124 7.57 -6.55 -1.44
CA GLU A 124 6.87 -7.85 -1.49
C GLU A 124 6.14 -8.16 -0.17
N GLN A 125 6.68 -7.68 0.95
CA GLN A 125 6.21 -7.96 2.32
C GLN A 125 5.64 -6.71 3.01
N ILE A 126 4.91 -5.86 2.26
CA ILE A 126 4.32 -4.60 2.78
C ILE A 126 3.46 -4.84 4.03
N LEU A 127 2.69 -5.94 4.04
CA LEU A 127 1.85 -6.29 5.18
C LEU A 127 2.61 -7.16 6.20
N PRO A 128 2.31 -7.02 7.50
CA PRO A 128 1.29 -6.13 8.06
C PRO A 128 1.74 -4.66 8.15
N VAL A 129 0.78 -3.74 7.96
CA VAL A 129 0.91 -2.33 8.35
C VAL A 129 -0.08 -2.02 9.46
N THR A 130 0.23 -1.02 10.29
CA THR A 130 -0.67 -0.53 11.34
C THR A 130 -1.09 0.90 11.03
N ILE A 131 -2.40 1.11 10.86
CA ILE A 131 -3.01 2.41 10.59
C ILE A 131 -3.48 3.02 11.91
N SER A 132 -2.99 4.20 12.24
CA SER A 132 -3.37 4.94 13.44
C SER A 132 -4.47 5.96 13.13
N VAL A 133 -5.53 5.98 13.94
CA VAL A 133 -6.67 6.93 13.82
C VAL A 133 -6.93 7.63 15.17
N PRO A 134 -7.60 8.79 15.20
CA PRO A 134 -7.61 9.62 16.41
C PRO A 134 -8.60 9.17 17.50
N SER A 135 -9.64 8.39 17.16
CA SER A 135 -10.66 7.98 18.13
C SER A 135 -11.13 6.54 17.96
N LEU A 136 -11.78 6.01 19.01
CA LEU A 136 -12.41 4.69 19.00
C LEU A 136 -13.52 4.58 17.94
N LEU A 137 -14.25 5.67 17.68
CA LEU A 137 -15.29 5.68 16.64
C LEU A 137 -14.68 5.41 15.25
N GLU A 138 -13.64 6.15 14.91
CA GLU A 138 -12.96 6.02 13.62
C GLU A 138 -12.26 4.66 13.49
N LEU A 139 -11.70 4.16 14.59
CA LEU A 139 -11.13 2.81 14.63
C LEU A 139 -12.19 1.77 14.27
N ASN A 140 -13.35 1.82 14.93
CA ASN A 140 -14.43 0.87 14.68
C ASN A 140 -14.96 0.97 13.24
N LEU A 141 -15.07 2.19 12.69
CA LEU A 141 -15.51 2.40 11.31
C LEU A 141 -14.53 1.78 10.31
N LEU A 142 -13.23 2.10 10.44
CA LEU A 142 -12.20 1.58 9.54
C LEU A 142 -12.03 0.06 9.68
N GLN A 143 -12.03 -0.45 10.91
CA GLN A 143 -11.94 -1.89 11.16
C GLN A 143 -13.15 -2.64 10.58
N THR A 144 -14.35 -2.07 10.68
CA THR A 144 -15.56 -2.64 10.05
C THR A 144 -15.41 -2.70 8.53
N TYR A 145 -14.92 -1.62 7.91
CA TYR A 145 -14.67 -1.57 6.47
C TYR A 145 -13.68 -2.67 6.04
N ILE A 146 -12.54 -2.77 6.73
CA ILE A 146 -11.49 -3.75 6.46
C ILE A 146 -12.03 -5.17 6.60
N ASN A 147 -12.73 -5.47 7.69
CA ASN A 147 -13.26 -6.80 7.99
C ASN A 147 -14.29 -7.29 6.96
N ASN A 148 -15.12 -6.38 6.46
CA ASN A 148 -16.13 -6.69 5.45
C ASN A 148 -15.55 -6.89 4.04
N ARG A 149 -14.33 -6.42 3.79
CA ARG A 149 -13.73 -6.37 2.45
C ARG A 149 -12.59 -7.36 2.25
N TYR A 150 -11.80 -7.63 3.28
CA TYR A 150 -10.57 -8.41 3.18
C TYR A 150 -10.56 -9.61 4.14
N ALA A 151 -9.97 -10.73 3.67
CA ALA A 151 -9.70 -11.90 4.49
C ALA A 151 -8.65 -11.57 5.55
N GLU A 152 -8.72 -12.24 6.71
CA GLU A 152 -7.93 -11.92 7.91
C GLU A 152 -6.42 -11.79 7.65
N ALA A 153 -5.84 -12.69 6.85
CA ALA A 153 -4.42 -12.69 6.51
C ALA A 153 -3.95 -11.43 5.75
N TRP A 154 -4.86 -10.63 5.19
CA TRP A 154 -4.55 -9.47 4.34
C TRP A 154 -5.03 -8.15 4.94
N ARG A 155 -5.45 -8.14 6.21
CA ARG A 155 -5.96 -6.94 6.87
C ARG A 155 -4.80 -6.10 7.42
N PRO A 156 -4.74 -4.80 7.09
CA PRO A 156 -4.01 -3.85 7.93
C PRO A 156 -4.54 -3.89 9.37
N PHE A 157 -3.65 -3.71 10.33
CA PHE A 157 -4.06 -3.45 11.71
C PHE A 157 -4.52 -2.00 11.86
N VAL A 158 -5.40 -1.75 12.84
CA VAL A 158 -5.87 -0.40 13.16
C VAL A 158 -5.73 -0.19 14.66
N LYS A 159 -5.17 0.96 15.05
CA LYS A 159 -5.03 1.36 16.47
C LYS A 159 -5.44 2.82 16.66
N ILE A 160 -5.70 3.19 17.91
CA ILE A 160 -5.84 4.61 18.28
C ILE A 160 -4.42 5.17 18.38
N GLY A 161 -4.13 6.18 17.56
CA GLY A 161 -2.89 6.94 17.65
C GLY A 161 -3.09 8.14 18.55
N SER A 162 -2.18 8.35 19.49
CA SER A 162 -2.07 9.66 20.14
C SER A 162 -1.51 10.64 19.10
N SER A 163 -2.22 11.74 18.83
CA SER A 163 -1.55 12.85 18.15
C SER A 163 -0.48 13.36 19.11
N HIS A 164 0.79 13.07 18.84
CA HIS A 164 1.87 13.92 19.33
C HIS A 164 1.75 15.25 18.59
N THR A 165 0.80 16.08 19.00
CA THR A 165 0.96 17.53 18.87
C THR A 165 1.95 17.93 19.95
N ASP A 166 3.23 17.69 19.69
CA ASP A 166 4.32 18.22 20.50
C ASP A 166 5.26 18.98 19.55
N PHE A 167 5.14 20.32 19.67
CA PHE A 167 5.98 21.42 19.17
C PHE A 167 5.73 21.98 17.76
#